data_AF-A0A951DZQ0-F1
#
_entry.id   AF-A0A951DZQ0-F1
#
_cell.length_a   1.000
_cell.length_b   1.000
_cell.length_c   1.000
_cell.angle_alpha   90.00
_cell.angle_beta   90.00
_cell.angle_gamma   90.00
#
_symmetry.space_group_name_H-M   'P 1'
#
loop_
_entity.id
_entity.type
_entity.pdbx_description
1 polymer ?
#
loop_
_entity_poly.entity_id
_entity_poly.type
_entity_poly.pdbx_seq_one_letter_code
_entity_poly.pdbx_strand_id
1 'polypeptide(L)'
;EEYEQRKDEFETPEQRDVQQILAPSEAKAKEAEAALAAGKDWNEVATTIAKQDPDTIDLGLMKRQDLPQPLADVAFELPVNQPSDPIKTSLGWHILRVVKIEPAATQSLEQAKPQIEAELAQQEGADKLEKLGNQVDDALAGGMPLADAATKFGLKVTAVAAADVNGTDADGKPVALPEPKEEILKTAFATEQGETGRVTQAQDGTIFALHVDKVIPPQVRPLADVHDKAVAAWQADQKRETAKKQAEDLAAAVKPDAPLAKVAADRKLTVTPSPPLSRDAQNAAPTPPALISKLFAAKKGEVVTATDGSGAYVAQLKEIQIPENPADTGITGLSNQLAGEARVDALGEFTEALRSRYRVEIKRDALDRMF
;
A
#
# COMPACT_ATOMS: atom_id res chain seq x y z
N GLU A 1 -28.69 28.14 -19.98
CA GLU A 1 -27.78 29.21 -19.52
C GLU A 1 -26.39 28.67 -19.30
N GLU A 2 -26.19 27.68 -18.42
CA GLU A 2 -24.87 27.04 -18.17
C GLU A 2 -24.14 26.55 -19.43
N TYR A 3 -24.82 25.84 -20.34
CA TYR A 3 -24.21 25.40 -21.60
C TYR A 3 -23.70 26.57 -22.46
N GLU A 4 -24.40 27.71 -22.48
CA GLU A 4 -23.95 28.88 -23.25
C GLU A 4 -22.78 29.58 -22.56
N GLN A 5 -22.73 29.58 -21.22
CA GLN A 5 -21.63 30.17 -20.46
C GLN A 5 -20.35 29.34 -20.56
N ARG A 6 -20.49 28.01 -20.70
CA ARG A 6 -19.38 27.05 -20.74
C ARG A 6 -19.20 26.42 -22.12
N LYS A 7 -19.69 27.09 -23.17
CA LYS A 7 -19.71 26.54 -24.53
C LYS A 7 -18.32 26.12 -25.02
N ASP A 8 -17.30 26.91 -24.66
CA ASP A 8 -15.90 26.65 -25.01
C ASP A 8 -15.39 25.31 -24.46
N GLU A 9 -15.94 24.80 -23.36
CA GLU A 9 -15.59 23.48 -22.79
C GLU A 9 -16.14 22.31 -23.61
N PHE A 10 -17.20 22.57 -24.40
CA PHE A 10 -17.85 21.60 -25.27
C PHE A 10 -17.40 21.72 -26.72
N GLU A 11 -16.46 22.62 -27.02
CA GLU A 11 -15.87 22.80 -28.33
C GLU A 11 -14.59 21.98 -28.47
N THR A 12 -14.58 21.13 -29.49
CA THR A 12 -13.36 20.51 -29.98
C THR A 12 -12.85 21.37 -31.13
N PRO A 13 -11.69 22.04 -30.96
CA PRO A 13 -11.12 22.86 -32.03
C PRO A 13 -10.71 21.97 -33.20
N GLU A 14 -10.63 22.54 -34.40
CA GLU A 14 -10.13 21.83 -35.58
C GLU A 14 -8.73 21.27 -35.32
N GLN A 15 -8.52 20.01 -35.69
CA GLN A 15 -7.24 19.33 -35.59
C GLN A 15 -6.81 18.85 -36.97
N ARG A 16 -5.50 18.92 -37.23
CA ARG A 16 -4.92 18.45 -38.49
C ARG A 16 -3.80 17.50 -38.20
N ASP A 17 -3.79 16.39 -38.91
CA ASP A 17 -2.67 15.47 -38.90
C ASP A 17 -1.59 16.05 -39.83
N VAL A 18 -0.50 16.55 -39.23
CA VAL A 18 0.52 17.35 -39.92
C VAL A 18 1.83 16.57 -39.98
N GLN A 19 2.38 16.47 -41.18
CA GLN A 19 3.73 16.00 -41.42
C GLN A 19 4.61 17.16 -41.85
N GLN A 20 5.89 17.11 -41.49
CA GLN A 20 6.87 18.14 -41.79
C GLN A 20 8.15 17.58 -42.39
N ILE A 21 8.79 18.39 -43.22
CA ILE A 21 10.18 18.24 -43.64
C ILE A 21 10.97 19.45 -43.15
N LEU A 22 11.93 19.23 -42.27
CA LEU A 22 12.83 20.26 -41.75
C LEU A 22 14.16 20.25 -42.51
N ALA A 23 14.32 21.20 -43.42
CA ALA A 23 15.54 21.37 -44.20
C ALA A 23 16.52 22.35 -43.52
N PRO A 24 17.84 22.08 -43.59
CA PRO A 24 18.87 22.90 -42.95
C PRO A 24 19.15 24.23 -43.68
N SER A 25 18.67 24.40 -44.92
CA SER A 25 18.87 25.61 -45.72
C SER A 25 17.75 25.80 -46.75
N GLU A 26 17.59 27.03 -47.24
CA GLU A 26 16.60 27.37 -48.27
C GLU A 26 16.82 26.57 -49.56
N ALA A 27 18.09 26.37 -49.94
CA ALA A 27 18.44 25.58 -51.12
C ALA A 27 17.98 24.13 -50.99
N LYS A 28 18.13 23.53 -49.79
CA LYS A 28 17.66 22.18 -49.51
C LYS A 28 16.15 22.07 -49.41
N ALA A 29 15.48 23.11 -48.89
CA ALA A 29 14.03 23.17 -48.90
C ALA A 29 13.48 23.24 -50.33
N LYS A 30 14.06 24.09 -51.20
CA LYS A 30 13.69 24.15 -52.63
C LYS A 30 13.98 22.85 -53.38
N GLU A 31 15.08 22.15 -53.04
CA GLU A 31 15.37 20.82 -53.58
C GLU A 31 14.33 19.78 -53.15
N ALA A 32 13.91 19.82 -51.89
CA ALA A 32 12.88 18.93 -51.34
C ALA A 32 11.51 19.23 -51.99
N GLU A 33 11.13 20.50 -52.11
CA GLU A 33 9.92 20.95 -52.81
C GLU A 33 9.88 20.45 -54.27
N ALA A 34 10.97 20.62 -55.03
CA ALA A 34 11.06 20.14 -56.40
C ALA A 34 10.96 18.60 -56.51
N ALA A 35 11.55 17.88 -55.55
CA ALA A 35 11.47 16.43 -55.47
C ALA A 35 10.04 15.93 -55.15
N LEU A 36 9.33 16.62 -54.26
CA LEU A 36 7.93 16.35 -53.95
C LEU A 36 7.03 16.64 -55.15
N ALA A 37 7.26 17.75 -55.87
CA ALA A 37 6.54 18.09 -57.09
C ALA A 37 6.77 17.06 -58.22
N ALA A 38 7.93 16.40 -58.23
CA ALA A 38 8.25 15.30 -59.14
C ALA A 38 7.62 13.94 -58.72
N GLY A 39 6.86 13.91 -57.63
CA GLY A 39 6.13 12.72 -57.16
C GLY A 39 6.97 11.74 -56.32
N LYS A 40 8.11 12.16 -55.75
CA LYS A 40 8.85 11.34 -54.80
C LYS A 40 8.09 11.16 -53.48
N ASP A 41 8.37 10.06 -52.80
CA ASP A 41 7.77 9.79 -51.49
C ASP A 41 8.21 10.80 -50.43
N TRP A 42 7.29 11.18 -49.54
CA TRP A 42 7.51 12.20 -48.52
C TRP A 42 8.63 11.81 -47.53
N ASN A 43 8.61 10.56 -47.06
CA ASN A 43 9.60 10.06 -46.12
C ASN A 43 10.96 9.90 -46.79
N GLU A 44 10.99 9.48 -48.06
CA GLU A 44 12.22 9.45 -48.86
C GLU A 44 12.82 10.85 -48.99
N VAL A 45 12.03 11.88 -49.31
CA VAL A 45 12.52 13.27 -49.41
C VAL A 45 13.04 13.77 -48.06
N ALA A 46 12.31 13.54 -46.98
CA ALA A 46 12.68 13.99 -45.64
C ALA A 46 14.02 13.37 -45.17
N THR A 47 14.19 12.06 -45.36
CA THR A 47 15.38 11.33 -44.90
C THR A 47 16.59 11.52 -45.81
N THR A 48 16.39 11.63 -47.13
CA THR A 48 17.51 11.69 -48.09
C THR A 48 17.96 13.11 -48.41
N ILE A 49 17.04 14.05 -48.60
CA ILE A 49 17.35 15.43 -49.00
C ILE A 49 17.53 16.31 -47.77
N ALA A 50 16.59 16.26 -46.83
CA ALA A 50 16.64 17.06 -45.61
C ALA A 50 17.51 16.42 -44.51
N LYS A 51 17.83 15.13 -44.61
CA LYS A 51 18.58 14.35 -43.61
C LYS A 51 17.92 14.37 -42.22
N GLN A 52 16.59 14.44 -42.22
CA GLN A 52 15.78 14.46 -41.02
C GLN A 52 15.61 13.04 -40.44
N ASP A 53 15.47 12.96 -39.12
CA ASP A 53 15.14 11.72 -38.42
C ASP A 53 13.69 11.29 -38.75
N PRO A 54 13.45 10.03 -39.19
CA PRO A 54 12.12 9.51 -39.49
C PRO A 54 11.06 9.79 -38.42
N ASP A 55 11.43 9.73 -37.13
CA ASP A 55 10.50 9.89 -36.01
C ASP A 55 10.01 11.34 -35.84
N THR A 56 10.64 12.30 -36.51
CA THR A 56 10.30 13.73 -36.43
C THR A 56 9.49 14.23 -37.62
N ILE A 57 9.24 13.36 -38.61
CA ILE A 57 8.51 13.69 -39.85
C ILE A 57 7.03 13.85 -39.54
N ASP A 58 6.48 12.98 -38.69
CA ASP A 58 5.07 12.99 -38.34
C ASP A 58 4.85 13.72 -37.01
N LEU A 59 4.09 14.81 -37.03
CA LEU A 59 3.70 15.54 -35.82
C LEU A 59 2.40 14.97 -35.22
N GLY A 60 1.69 14.12 -35.97
CA GLY A 60 0.38 13.62 -35.62
C GLY A 60 -0.67 14.72 -35.61
N LEU A 61 -1.69 14.51 -34.78
CA LEU A 61 -2.88 15.34 -34.72
C LEU A 61 -2.63 16.63 -33.91
N MET A 62 -2.48 17.76 -34.61
CA MET A 62 -2.12 19.06 -34.04
C MET A 62 -3.30 20.02 -34.02
N LYS A 63 -3.47 20.78 -32.93
CA LYS A 63 -4.32 21.98 -32.89
C LYS A 63 -3.52 23.18 -33.38
N ARG A 64 -4.22 24.24 -33.81
CA ARG A 64 -3.58 25.48 -34.27
C ARG A 64 -2.61 26.09 -33.25
N GLN A 65 -2.96 26.00 -31.97
CA GLN A 65 -2.15 26.49 -30.84
C GLN A 65 -0.92 25.63 -30.53
N ASP A 66 -0.88 24.38 -31.01
CA ASP A 66 0.22 23.44 -30.75
C ASP A 66 1.38 23.68 -31.75
N LEU A 67 1.17 24.51 -32.77
CA LEU A 67 2.14 24.84 -33.80
C LEU A 67 2.63 26.30 -33.64
N PRO A 68 3.92 26.59 -33.93
CA PRO A 68 4.40 27.96 -34.05
C PRO A 68 3.59 28.74 -35.11
N GLN A 69 3.28 30.01 -34.83
CA GLN A 69 2.40 30.84 -35.68
C GLN A 69 2.65 30.72 -37.20
N PRO A 70 3.90 30.80 -37.71
CA PRO A 70 4.14 30.72 -39.15
C PRO A 70 3.83 29.34 -39.75
N LEU A 71 3.93 28.27 -38.95
CA LEU A 71 3.58 26.91 -39.36
C LEU A 71 2.08 26.66 -39.20
N ALA A 72 1.48 27.19 -38.13
CA ALA A 72 0.05 27.08 -37.87
C ALA A 72 -0.78 27.73 -38.99
N ASP A 73 -0.40 28.92 -39.44
CA ASP A 73 -1.10 29.65 -40.50
C ASP A 73 -1.11 28.84 -41.81
N VAL A 74 0.02 28.23 -42.18
CA VAL A 74 0.10 27.42 -43.41
C VAL A 74 -0.55 26.05 -43.23
N ALA A 75 -0.33 25.35 -42.11
CA ALA A 75 -0.91 24.03 -41.85
C ALA A 75 -2.45 24.05 -41.89
N PHE A 76 -3.07 25.12 -41.37
CA PHE A 76 -4.52 25.26 -41.31
C PHE A 76 -5.14 25.85 -42.60
N GLU A 77 -4.33 26.27 -43.57
CA GLU A 77 -4.79 26.68 -44.91
C GLU A 77 -4.55 25.59 -45.97
N LEU A 78 -3.62 24.66 -45.71
CA LEU A 78 -3.25 23.62 -46.66
C LEU A 78 -4.39 22.62 -46.97
N PRO A 79 -4.58 22.25 -48.24
CA PRO A 79 -5.41 21.10 -48.61
C PRO A 79 -4.77 19.78 -48.21
N VAL A 80 -5.61 18.76 -48.01
CA VAL A 80 -5.15 17.40 -47.70
C VAL A 80 -4.23 16.87 -48.81
N ASN A 81 -3.10 16.28 -48.40
CA ASN A 81 -2.06 15.69 -49.21
C ASN A 81 -1.31 16.64 -50.15
N GLN A 82 -1.39 17.96 -49.94
CA GLN A 82 -0.57 18.92 -50.68
C GLN A 82 0.62 19.42 -49.85
N PRO A 83 1.84 19.46 -50.45
CA PRO A 83 2.99 20.10 -49.83
C PRO A 83 2.82 21.62 -49.79
N SER A 84 3.29 22.29 -48.73
CA SER A 84 3.45 23.75 -48.71
C SER A 84 4.67 24.21 -49.50
N ASP A 85 4.74 25.51 -49.75
CA ASP A 85 6.01 26.17 -50.05
C ASP A 85 6.95 26.12 -48.83
N PRO A 86 8.28 26.26 -49.02
CA PRO A 86 9.24 26.37 -47.93
C PRO A 86 8.97 27.54 -46.96
N ILE A 87 8.72 27.24 -45.70
CA ILE A 87 8.42 28.19 -44.63
C ILE A 87 9.67 28.40 -43.78
N LYS A 88 10.13 29.65 -43.66
CA LYS A 88 11.27 29.98 -42.79
C LYS A 88 10.80 30.22 -41.35
N THR A 89 11.37 29.46 -40.40
CA THR A 89 11.17 29.67 -38.96
C THR A 89 12.52 29.88 -38.25
N SER A 90 12.49 30.06 -36.92
CA SER A 90 13.70 30.06 -36.10
C SER A 90 14.40 28.70 -36.01
N LEU A 91 13.71 27.60 -36.36
CA LEU A 91 14.22 26.24 -36.29
C LEU A 91 14.79 25.75 -37.63
N GLY A 92 14.53 26.45 -38.73
CA GLY A 92 15.02 26.12 -40.06
C GLY A 92 13.99 26.39 -41.13
N TRP A 93 14.08 25.66 -42.25
CA TRP A 93 13.11 25.72 -43.34
C TRP A 93 12.19 24.52 -43.28
N HIS A 94 10.89 24.73 -43.20
CA HIS A 94 9.89 23.68 -43.08
C HIS A 94 9.08 23.56 -44.35
N ILE A 95 8.72 22.34 -44.72
CA ILE A 95 7.68 22.05 -45.72
C ILE A 95 6.65 21.20 -44.99
N LEU A 96 5.39 21.60 -45.04
CA LEU A 96 4.30 20.93 -44.34
C LEU A 96 3.41 20.17 -45.31
N ARG A 97 2.79 19.09 -44.85
CA ARG A 97 1.70 18.40 -45.53
C ARG A 97 0.66 17.98 -44.50
N VAL A 98 -0.61 18.22 -44.82
CA VAL A 98 -1.73 17.76 -43.99
C VAL A 98 -2.22 16.42 -44.54
N VAL A 99 -2.19 15.35 -43.76
CA VAL A 99 -2.66 14.02 -44.21
C VAL A 99 -4.13 13.76 -43.86
N LYS A 100 -4.65 14.46 -42.84
CA LYS A 100 -6.05 14.36 -42.39
C LYS A 100 -6.50 15.69 -41.75
N ILE A 101 -7.74 16.10 -41.99
CA ILE A 101 -8.38 17.23 -41.30
C ILE A 101 -9.56 16.68 -40.48
N GLU A 102 -9.55 16.96 -39.18
CA GLU A 102 -10.67 16.73 -38.27
C GLU A 102 -11.33 18.09 -37.97
N PRO A 103 -12.53 18.36 -38.50
CA PRO A 103 -13.16 19.66 -38.36
C PRO A 103 -13.50 19.97 -36.90
N ALA A 104 -13.58 21.26 -36.58
CA ALA A 104 -14.09 21.68 -35.28
C ALA A 104 -15.50 21.12 -35.07
N ALA A 105 -15.76 20.62 -33.86
CA ALA A 105 -17.04 20.05 -33.48
C ALA A 105 -17.45 20.57 -32.11
N THR A 106 -18.65 21.13 -32.02
CA THR A 106 -19.25 21.53 -30.75
C THR A 106 -20.23 20.43 -30.32
N GLN A 107 -20.08 19.87 -29.13
CA GLN A 107 -21.11 19.00 -28.58
C GLN A 107 -22.39 19.81 -28.39
N SER A 108 -23.52 19.31 -28.88
CA SER A 108 -24.80 20.02 -28.74
C SER A 108 -25.26 20.05 -27.28
N LEU A 109 -26.17 20.97 -26.94
CA LEU A 109 -26.81 20.99 -25.62
C LEU A 109 -27.39 19.61 -25.27
N GLU A 110 -28.02 18.92 -26.22
CA GLU A 110 -28.60 17.59 -25.98
C GLU A 110 -27.55 16.54 -25.59
N GLN A 111 -26.34 16.64 -26.16
CA GLN A 111 -25.22 15.75 -25.86
C GLN A 111 -24.55 16.10 -24.53
N ALA A 112 -24.39 17.39 -24.23
CA ALA A 112 -23.76 17.88 -23.00
C ALA A 112 -24.71 17.87 -21.79
N LYS A 113 -26.02 17.87 -22.01
CA LYS A 113 -27.04 17.98 -20.96
C LYS A 113 -26.87 16.99 -19.82
N PRO A 114 -26.63 15.67 -20.03
CA PRO A 114 -26.46 14.73 -18.92
C PRO A 114 -25.26 15.05 -18.04
N GLN A 115 -24.17 15.55 -18.63
CA GLN A 115 -22.98 15.97 -17.89
C GLN A 115 -23.27 17.22 -17.08
N ILE A 116 -23.86 18.25 -17.71
CA ILE A 116 -24.21 19.52 -17.04
C ILE A 116 -25.20 19.26 -15.90
N GLU A 117 -26.22 18.43 -16.12
CA GLU A 117 -27.19 18.07 -15.08
C GLU A 117 -26.52 17.37 -13.89
N ALA A 118 -25.57 16.45 -14.15
CA ALA A 118 -24.84 15.78 -13.07
C ALA A 118 -23.96 16.75 -12.27
N GLU A 119 -23.24 17.65 -12.95
CA GLU A 119 -22.40 18.67 -12.32
C GLU A 119 -23.23 19.66 -11.49
N LEU A 120 -24.34 20.16 -12.04
CA LEU A 120 -25.25 21.05 -11.31
C LEU A 120 -25.91 20.34 -10.13
N ALA A 121 -26.30 19.07 -10.27
CA ALA A 121 -26.85 18.29 -9.17
C ALA A 121 -25.84 18.11 -8.04
N GLN A 122 -24.55 17.92 -8.35
CA GLN A 122 -23.49 17.85 -7.34
C GLN A 122 -23.28 19.20 -6.64
N GLN A 123 -23.24 20.30 -7.39
CA GLN A 123 -23.11 21.65 -6.84
C GLN A 123 -24.29 22.01 -5.93
N GLU A 124 -25.52 21.82 -6.41
CA GLU A 124 -26.71 22.03 -5.58
C GLU A 124 -26.73 21.12 -4.34
N GLY A 125 -26.24 19.89 -4.49
CA GLY A 125 -26.12 18.93 -3.40
C GLY A 125 -25.17 19.44 -2.31
N ALA A 126 -23.99 19.92 -2.69
CA ALA A 126 -23.00 20.50 -1.78
C ALA A 126 -23.55 21.73 -1.05
N ASP A 127 -24.17 22.67 -1.78
CA ASP A 127 -24.78 23.87 -1.21
C ASP A 127 -25.90 23.54 -0.21
N LYS A 128 -26.75 22.57 -0.54
CA LYS A 128 -27.83 22.10 0.35
C LYS A 128 -27.26 21.42 1.59
N LEU A 129 -26.21 20.61 1.43
CA LEU A 129 -25.56 19.91 2.51
C LEU A 129 -24.86 20.89 3.47
N GLU A 130 -24.18 21.91 2.97
CA GLU A 130 -23.56 22.96 3.78
C GLU A 130 -24.62 23.74 4.58
N LYS A 131 -25.70 24.18 3.93
CA LYS A 131 -26.81 24.87 4.59
C LYS A 131 -27.45 24.01 5.67
N LEU A 132 -27.66 22.72 5.39
CA LEU A 132 -28.20 21.77 6.37
C LEU A 132 -27.25 21.57 7.54
N GLY A 133 -25.95 21.43 7.27
CA GLY A 133 -24.90 21.33 8.28
C GLY A 133 -24.91 22.53 9.23
N ASN A 134 -24.95 23.75 8.69
CA ASN A 134 -25.02 24.98 9.49
C ASN A 134 -26.29 25.06 10.34
N GLN A 135 -27.45 24.68 9.78
CA GLN A 135 -28.71 24.66 10.53
C GLN A 135 -28.71 23.64 11.67
N VAL A 136 -28.08 22.48 11.46
CA VAL A 136 -27.89 21.47 12.50
C VAL A 136 -26.93 22.00 13.56
N ASP A 137 -25.79 22.57 13.16
CA ASP A 137 -24.80 23.09 14.10
C ASP A 137 -25.38 24.19 14.99
N ASP A 138 -26.12 25.14 14.41
CA ASP A 138 -26.83 26.20 15.16
C ASP A 138 -27.83 25.62 16.18
N ALA A 139 -28.55 24.56 15.80
CA ALA A 139 -29.50 23.92 16.71
C ALA A 139 -28.78 23.23 17.87
N LEU A 140 -27.69 22.51 17.59
CA LEU A 140 -26.87 21.84 18.60
C LEU A 140 -26.19 22.85 19.53
N ALA A 141 -25.63 23.93 18.98
CA ALA A 141 -25.03 25.03 19.74
C ALA A 141 -26.07 25.76 20.61
N GLY A 142 -27.34 25.80 20.17
CA GLY A 142 -28.47 26.28 20.96
C GLY A 142 -28.91 25.34 22.10
N GLY A 143 -28.26 24.19 22.28
CA GLY A 143 -28.56 23.20 23.32
C GLY A 143 -29.63 22.17 22.94
N MET A 144 -30.04 22.10 21.67
CA MET A 144 -30.96 21.06 21.20
C MET A 144 -30.26 19.68 21.25
N PRO A 145 -30.89 18.65 21.85
CA PRO A 145 -30.34 17.29 21.82
C PRO A 145 -30.16 16.77 20.39
N LEU A 146 -29.13 15.95 20.17
CA LEU A 146 -28.79 15.41 18.84
C LEU A 146 -29.96 14.67 18.17
N ALA A 147 -30.72 13.89 18.94
CA ALA A 147 -31.89 13.16 18.45
C ALA A 147 -33.04 14.08 18.00
N ASP A 148 -33.23 15.20 18.68
CA ASP A 148 -34.26 16.18 18.35
C ASP A 148 -33.86 16.98 17.10
N ALA A 149 -32.59 17.38 17.01
CA ALA A 149 -32.04 18.00 15.81
C ALA A 149 -32.18 17.07 14.59
N ALA A 150 -31.82 15.79 14.75
CA ALA A 150 -31.97 14.82 13.67
C ALA A 150 -33.42 14.69 13.21
N THR A 151 -34.38 14.59 14.15
CA THR A 151 -35.81 14.52 13.82
C THR A 151 -36.29 15.80 13.11
N LYS A 152 -35.89 16.97 13.59
CA LYS A 152 -36.27 18.27 13.03
C LYS A 152 -35.79 18.43 11.58
N PHE A 153 -34.60 17.94 11.27
CA PHE A 153 -33.96 18.10 9.97
C PHE A 153 -34.07 16.84 9.08
N GLY A 154 -34.85 15.82 9.50
CA GLY A 154 -35.07 14.61 8.71
C GLY A 154 -33.85 13.69 8.60
N LEU A 155 -32.91 13.79 9.54
CA LEU A 155 -31.70 12.99 9.61
C LEU A 155 -31.91 11.73 10.46
N LYS A 156 -31.03 10.74 10.27
CA LYS A 156 -31.04 9.50 11.06
C LYS A 156 -29.89 9.51 12.06
N VAL A 157 -30.22 9.24 13.33
CA VAL A 157 -29.21 8.97 14.36
C VAL A 157 -28.85 7.49 14.34
N THR A 158 -27.55 7.19 14.32
CA THR A 158 -27.03 5.82 14.43
C THR A 158 -26.41 5.65 15.80
N ALA A 159 -26.98 4.76 16.62
CA ALA A 159 -26.38 4.37 17.88
C ALA A 159 -25.17 3.47 17.62
N VAL A 160 -24.04 3.80 18.24
CA VAL A 160 -22.78 3.08 18.10
C VAL A 160 -22.49 2.34 19.41
N ALA A 161 -22.14 1.06 19.32
CA ALA A 161 -21.73 0.28 20.49
C ALA A 161 -20.37 0.79 21.03
N ALA A 162 -20.06 0.49 22.29
CA ALA A 162 -18.78 0.87 22.87
C ALA A 162 -17.60 0.34 22.02
N ALA A 163 -16.77 1.25 21.56
CA ALA A 163 -15.61 0.98 20.71
C ALA A 163 -14.37 1.68 21.28
N ASP A 164 -13.20 1.09 21.06
CA ASP A 164 -11.90 1.70 21.32
C ASP A 164 -11.46 2.63 20.17
N VAL A 165 -10.26 3.20 20.28
CA VAL A 165 -9.70 4.13 19.29
C VAL A 165 -9.52 3.50 17.90
N ASN A 166 -9.51 2.16 17.83
CA ASN A 166 -9.37 1.40 16.60
C ASN A 166 -10.73 0.91 16.06
N GLY A 167 -11.84 1.30 16.68
CA GLY A 167 -13.16 0.85 16.30
C GLY A 167 -13.45 -0.60 16.69
N THR A 168 -12.85 -1.10 17.77
CA THR A 168 -13.06 -2.48 18.26
C THR A 168 -13.71 -2.50 19.64
N ASP A 169 -14.48 -3.56 19.91
CA ASP A 169 -15.13 -3.77 21.19
C ASP A 169 -14.15 -4.28 22.25
N ALA A 170 -14.64 -4.47 23.47
CA ALA A 170 -13.84 -4.98 24.56
C ALA A 170 -13.24 -6.37 24.28
N ASP A 171 -13.76 -7.18 23.35
CA ASP A 171 -13.19 -8.48 22.96
C ASP A 171 -12.26 -8.40 21.75
N GLY A 172 -11.97 -7.20 21.24
CA GLY A 172 -11.14 -6.96 20.06
C GLY A 172 -11.86 -7.25 18.74
N LYS A 173 -13.20 -7.31 18.74
CA LYS A 173 -14.00 -7.48 17.51
C LYS A 173 -14.35 -6.12 16.92
N PRO A 174 -14.39 -5.98 15.58
CA PRO A 174 -14.80 -4.72 14.96
C PRO A 174 -16.22 -4.30 15.33
N VAL A 175 -16.41 -3.03 15.66
CA VAL A 175 -17.72 -2.40 15.86
C VAL A 175 -18.20 -1.80 14.54
N ALA A 176 -19.50 -1.97 14.26
CA ALA A 176 -20.11 -1.33 13.10
C ALA A 176 -20.19 0.19 13.33
N LEU A 177 -19.43 0.93 12.54
CA LEU A 177 -19.32 2.39 12.59
C LEU A 177 -19.81 3.00 11.26
N PRO A 178 -20.51 4.15 11.28
CA PRO A 178 -20.77 4.93 10.08
C PRO A 178 -19.45 5.38 9.42
N GLU A 179 -19.50 5.68 8.13
CA GLU A 179 -18.38 6.34 7.44
C GLU A 179 -18.48 7.86 7.59
N PRO A 180 -17.35 8.59 7.69
CA PRO A 180 -15.98 8.09 7.69
C PRO A 180 -15.50 7.66 9.08
N LYS A 181 -15.12 6.38 9.23
CA LYS A 181 -14.83 5.77 10.54
C LYS A 181 -13.73 6.48 11.32
N GLU A 182 -12.60 6.76 10.66
CA GLU A 182 -11.41 7.30 11.32
C GLU A 182 -11.66 8.69 11.92
N GLU A 183 -12.36 9.54 11.17
CA GLU A 183 -12.67 10.90 11.61
C GLU A 183 -13.75 10.91 12.70
N ILE A 184 -14.76 10.03 12.58
CA ILE A 184 -15.77 9.86 13.62
C ILE A 184 -15.11 9.41 14.94
N LEU A 185 -14.22 8.42 14.90
CA LEU A 185 -13.48 7.97 16.08
C LEU A 185 -12.62 9.09 16.65
N LYS A 186 -11.85 9.79 15.81
CA LYS A 186 -11.01 10.90 16.25
C LYS A 186 -11.81 11.98 16.97
N THR A 187 -12.97 12.36 16.43
CA THR A 187 -13.86 13.36 17.05
C THR A 187 -14.51 12.80 18.32
N ALA A 188 -14.95 11.54 18.33
CA ALA A 188 -15.55 10.91 19.50
C ALA A 188 -14.59 10.87 20.70
N PHE A 189 -13.33 10.50 20.48
CA PHE A 189 -12.30 10.46 21.53
C PHE A 189 -11.80 11.83 21.96
N ALA A 190 -12.07 12.88 21.18
CA ALA A 190 -11.78 14.27 21.54
C ALA A 190 -12.95 15.00 22.21
N THR A 191 -14.15 14.39 22.23
CA THR A 191 -15.37 14.97 22.81
C THR A 191 -15.56 14.46 24.25
N GLU A 192 -15.94 15.34 25.18
CA GLU A 192 -16.14 14.94 26.57
C GLU A 192 -17.41 14.10 26.75
N GLN A 193 -17.44 13.29 27.82
CA GLN A 193 -18.62 12.49 28.13
C GLN A 193 -19.83 13.38 28.43
N GLY A 194 -20.96 13.07 27.80
CA GLY A 194 -22.22 13.80 27.93
C GLY A 194 -22.29 15.04 27.03
N GLU A 195 -21.26 15.32 26.24
CA GLU A 195 -21.25 16.43 25.29
C GLU A 195 -21.64 15.98 23.89
N THR A 196 -22.26 16.92 23.16
CA THR A 196 -22.50 16.81 21.73
C THR A 196 -21.44 17.62 21.01
N GLY A 197 -20.67 16.96 20.15
CA GLY A 197 -19.69 17.61 19.29
C GLY A 197 -20.37 18.50 18.24
N ARG A 198 -19.62 19.49 17.74
CA ARG A 198 -20.05 20.33 16.63
C ARG A 198 -20.14 19.52 15.34
N VAL A 199 -20.89 20.06 14.39
CA VAL A 199 -20.93 19.53 13.04
C VAL A 199 -19.54 19.62 12.43
N THR A 200 -19.02 18.46 12.01
CA THR A 200 -17.69 18.31 11.42
C THR A 200 -17.85 17.87 9.97
N GLN A 201 -17.10 18.50 9.07
CA GLN A 201 -16.97 18.07 7.69
C GLN A 201 -15.68 17.26 7.52
N ALA A 202 -15.84 16.07 6.98
CA ALA A 202 -14.76 15.15 6.70
C ALA A 202 -14.06 15.44 5.37
N GLN A 203 -12.90 14.82 5.16
CA GLN A 203 -12.11 15.03 3.94
C GLN A 203 -12.84 14.60 2.65
N ASP A 204 -13.73 13.61 2.76
CA ASP A 204 -14.56 13.13 1.64
C ASP A 204 -15.82 13.99 1.42
N GLY A 205 -15.99 15.07 2.20
CA GLY A 205 -17.15 15.95 2.15
C GLY A 205 -18.32 15.51 3.04
N THR A 206 -18.24 14.34 3.69
CA THR A 206 -19.27 13.86 4.62
C THR A 206 -19.39 14.79 5.82
N ILE A 207 -20.61 15.13 6.20
CA ILE A 207 -20.87 15.96 7.38
C ILE A 207 -21.48 15.09 8.48
N PHE A 208 -20.96 15.19 9.70
CA PHE A 208 -21.48 14.44 10.86
C PHE A 208 -21.42 15.26 12.15
N ALA A 209 -22.27 14.89 13.10
CA ALA A 209 -22.19 15.32 14.50
C ALA A 209 -22.39 14.08 15.37
N LEU A 210 -21.81 14.09 16.57
CA LEU A 210 -21.88 12.97 17.50
C LEU A 210 -22.10 13.43 18.92
N HIS A 211 -22.67 12.56 19.73
CA HIS A 211 -22.83 12.74 21.15
C HIS A 211 -22.11 11.58 21.86
N VAL A 212 -21.31 11.88 22.88
CA VAL A 212 -20.60 10.85 23.64
C VAL A 212 -21.42 10.47 24.87
N ASP A 213 -22.19 9.38 24.80
CA ASP A 213 -23.02 8.95 25.93
C ASP A 213 -22.18 8.57 27.17
N LYS A 214 -21.07 7.86 26.96
CA LYS A 214 -20.26 7.28 28.04
C LYS A 214 -18.82 7.05 27.63
N VAL A 215 -17.88 7.43 28.49
CA VAL A 215 -16.46 7.05 28.40
C VAL A 215 -16.20 5.90 29.36
N ILE A 216 -15.64 4.79 28.86
CA ILE A 216 -15.27 3.63 29.66
C ILE A 216 -13.77 3.73 29.95
N PRO A 217 -13.34 4.03 31.19
CA PRO A 217 -11.93 4.16 31.50
C PRO A 217 -11.20 2.81 31.39
N PRO A 218 -9.88 2.81 31.13
CA PRO A 218 -9.07 1.60 31.15
C PRO A 218 -9.22 0.88 32.49
N GLN A 219 -9.64 -0.38 32.43
CA GLN A 219 -9.84 -1.20 33.61
C GLN A 219 -9.41 -2.64 33.34
N VAL A 220 -8.94 -3.31 34.38
CA VAL A 220 -8.75 -4.76 34.33
C VAL A 220 -10.13 -5.38 34.18
N ARG A 221 -10.27 -6.30 33.22
CA ARG A 221 -11.54 -7.00 33.04
C ARG A 221 -11.93 -7.71 34.34
N PRO A 222 -13.16 -7.50 34.85
CA PRO A 222 -13.64 -8.21 36.03
C PRO A 222 -13.46 -9.72 35.87
N LEU A 223 -13.03 -10.40 36.94
CA LEU A 223 -12.86 -11.85 36.92
C LEU A 223 -14.15 -12.57 36.50
N ALA A 224 -15.33 -12.02 36.82
CA ALA A 224 -16.61 -12.57 36.39
C ALA A 224 -16.73 -12.65 34.86
N ASP A 225 -16.24 -11.64 34.13
CA ASP A 225 -16.35 -11.55 32.66
C ASP A 225 -15.32 -12.44 31.95
N VAL A 226 -14.23 -12.78 32.64
CA VAL A 226 -13.15 -13.62 32.10
C VAL A 226 -12.97 -14.93 32.86
N HIS A 227 -13.93 -15.32 33.69
CA HIS A 227 -13.81 -16.45 34.61
C HIS A 227 -13.45 -17.73 33.86
N ASP A 228 -14.20 -18.05 32.79
CA ASP A 228 -13.99 -19.28 32.03
C ASP A 228 -12.66 -19.27 31.27
N LYS A 229 -12.25 -18.10 30.76
CA LYS A 229 -10.93 -17.92 30.14
C LYS A 229 -9.81 -18.11 31.17
N ALA A 230 -9.97 -17.56 32.37
CA ALA A 230 -9.01 -17.69 33.47
C ALA A 230 -8.93 -19.13 33.99
N VAL A 231 -10.06 -19.82 34.16
CA VAL A 231 -10.11 -21.23 34.56
C VAL A 231 -9.45 -22.10 33.50
N ALA A 232 -9.74 -21.89 32.22
CA ALA A 232 -9.11 -22.63 31.13
C ALA A 232 -7.59 -22.43 31.12
N ALA A 233 -7.12 -21.18 31.27
CA ALA A 233 -5.71 -20.85 31.35
C ALA A 233 -5.04 -21.51 32.57
N TRP A 234 -5.67 -21.44 33.75
CA TRP A 234 -5.17 -22.07 34.97
C TRP A 234 -5.11 -23.60 34.86
N GLN A 235 -6.15 -24.24 34.32
CA GLN A 235 -6.16 -25.69 34.09
C GLN A 235 -5.06 -26.11 33.11
N ALA A 236 -4.82 -25.32 32.05
CA ALA A 236 -3.71 -25.58 31.14
C ALA A 236 -2.35 -25.47 31.86
N ASP A 237 -2.21 -24.50 32.76
CA ASP A 237 -1.00 -24.33 33.58
C ASP A 237 -0.79 -25.49 34.55
N GLN A 238 -1.84 -25.93 35.26
CA GLN A 238 -1.79 -27.10 36.15
C GLN A 238 -1.44 -28.38 35.39
N LYS A 239 -1.97 -28.57 34.17
CA LYS A 239 -1.62 -29.69 33.31
C LYS A 239 -0.13 -29.65 32.93
N ARG A 240 0.40 -28.47 32.58
CA ARG A 240 1.84 -28.30 32.26
C ARG A 240 2.72 -28.62 33.46
N GLU A 241 2.44 -28.07 34.63
CA GLU A 241 3.21 -28.33 35.85
C GLU A 241 3.15 -29.81 36.26
N THR A 242 1.98 -30.44 36.15
CA THR A 242 1.84 -31.87 36.42
C THR A 242 2.64 -32.72 35.44
N ALA A 243 2.57 -32.42 34.14
CA ALA A 243 3.33 -33.14 33.12
C ALA A 243 4.85 -32.98 33.32
N LYS A 244 5.30 -31.77 33.65
CA LYS A 244 6.70 -31.47 33.97
C LYS A 244 7.20 -32.34 35.12
N LYS A 245 6.46 -32.35 36.24
CA LYS A 245 6.82 -33.15 37.41
C LYS A 245 6.85 -34.64 37.08
N GLN A 246 5.89 -35.15 36.31
CA GLN A 246 5.89 -36.54 35.85
C GLN A 246 7.11 -36.88 34.99
N ALA A 247 7.55 -35.97 34.12
CA ALA A 247 8.75 -36.13 33.32
C ALA A 247 10.02 -36.14 34.20
N GLU A 248 10.11 -35.26 35.18
CA GLU A 248 11.21 -35.21 36.17
C GLU A 248 11.27 -36.48 37.03
N ASP A 249 10.13 -36.93 37.56
CA ASP A 249 10.00 -38.16 38.33
C ASP A 249 10.33 -39.40 37.48
N LEU A 250 10.07 -39.34 36.17
CA LEU A 250 10.43 -40.41 35.23
C LEU A 250 11.93 -40.43 34.98
N ALA A 251 12.54 -39.28 34.70
CA ALA A 251 13.97 -39.16 34.51
C ALA A 251 14.76 -39.59 35.75
N ALA A 252 14.32 -39.18 36.95
CA ALA A 252 14.96 -39.53 38.22
C ALA A 252 14.87 -41.03 38.56
N ALA A 253 13.86 -41.73 38.04
CA ALA A 253 13.70 -43.17 38.24
C ALA A 253 14.58 -44.02 37.30
N VAL A 254 15.21 -43.43 36.27
CA VAL A 254 16.11 -44.15 35.37
C VAL A 254 17.42 -44.46 36.06
N LYS A 255 17.79 -45.75 36.09
CA LYS A 255 19.01 -46.28 36.70
C LYS A 255 19.62 -47.37 35.82
N PRO A 256 20.89 -47.79 36.03
CA PRO A 256 21.51 -48.86 35.24
C PRO A 256 20.71 -50.18 35.23
N ASP A 257 20.02 -50.50 36.33
CA ASP A 257 19.16 -51.67 36.54
C ASP A 257 17.67 -51.42 36.17
N ALA A 258 17.33 -50.17 35.86
CA ALA A 258 15.99 -49.72 35.46
C ALA A 258 16.10 -48.74 34.27
N PRO A 259 16.32 -49.24 33.03
CA PRO A 259 16.49 -48.38 31.86
C PRO A 259 15.20 -47.62 31.51
N LEU A 260 15.33 -46.52 30.77
CA LEU A 260 14.22 -45.62 30.40
C LEU A 260 13.00 -46.37 29.83
N ALA A 261 13.22 -47.38 28.99
CA ALA A 261 12.13 -48.20 28.41
C ALA A 261 11.31 -48.96 29.47
N LYS A 262 11.96 -49.46 30.53
CA LYS A 262 11.28 -50.16 31.63
C LYS A 262 10.49 -49.17 32.50
N VAL A 263 11.13 -48.07 32.89
CA VAL A 263 10.53 -47.01 33.71
C VAL A 263 9.35 -46.34 33.00
N ALA A 264 9.42 -46.20 31.67
CA ALA A 264 8.32 -45.72 30.85
C ALA A 264 7.17 -46.74 30.77
N ALA A 265 7.48 -48.03 30.54
CA ALA A 265 6.47 -49.09 30.48
C ALA A 265 5.68 -49.23 31.80
N ASP A 266 6.35 -49.10 32.95
CA ASP A 266 5.70 -49.10 34.28
C ASP A 266 4.68 -47.95 34.42
N ARG A 267 4.88 -46.85 33.68
CA ARG A 267 3.96 -45.72 33.59
C ARG A 267 3.04 -45.76 32.35
N LYS A 268 2.98 -46.90 31.64
CA LYS A 268 2.20 -47.09 30.40
C LYS A 268 2.60 -46.11 29.28
N LEU A 269 3.86 -45.70 29.25
CA LEU A 269 4.44 -44.84 28.22
C LEU A 269 5.35 -45.66 27.29
N THR A 270 5.37 -45.29 26.02
CA THR A 270 6.22 -45.92 25.01
C THR A 270 7.43 -45.05 24.71
N VAL A 271 8.62 -45.65 24.73
CA VAL A 271 9.85 -44.98 24.31
C VAL A 271 10.06 -45.19 22.82
N THR A 272 10.11 -44.11 22.05
CA THR A 272 10.37 -44.14 20.61
C THR A 272 11.79 -43.65 20.32
N PRO A 273 12.62 -44.43 19.61
CA PRO A 273 13.92 -43.95 19.16
C PRO A 273 13.78 -42.79 18.17
N SER A 274 14.60 -41.75 18.32
CA SER A 274 14.69 -40.69 17.32
C SER A 274 15.58 -41.11 16.14
N PRO A 275 15.40 -40.52 14.95
CA PRO A 275 16.48 -40.48 13.95
C PRO A 275 17.70 -39.71 14.50
N PRO A 276 18.86 -39.73 13.82
CA PRO A 276 19.96 -38.82 14.10
C PRO A 276 19.48 -37.36 14.04
N LEU A 277 19.85 -36.58 15.05
CA LEU A 277 19.47 -35.18 15.19
C LEU A 277 20.72 -34.31 15.04
N SER A 278 20.58 -33.13 14.45
CA SER A 278 21.60 -32.06 14.40
C SER A 278 21.19 -30.89 15.32
N ARG A 279 22.16 -30.03 15.65
CA ARG A 279 21.91 -28.86 16.55
C ARG A 279 20.94 -27.84 15.96
N ASP A 280 20.86 -27.79 14.63
CA ASP A 280 20.00 -26.90 13.84
C ASP A 280 18.65 -27.54 13.48
N ALA A 281 18.38 -28.77 13.92
CA ALA A 281 17.19 -29.55 13.58
C ALA A 281 15.92 -29.04 14.29
N GLN A 282 15.63 -27.75 14.17
CA GLN A 282 14.49 -27.06 14.79
C GLN A 282 13.12 -27.64 14.37
N ASN A 283 13.07 -28.46 13.32
CA ASN A 283 11.86 -29.11 12.81
C ASN A 283 11.97 -30.64 12.69
N ALA A 284 12.84 -31.29 13.46
CA ALA A 284 12.95 -32.75 13.46
C ALA A 284 11.80 -33.42 14.23
N ALA A 285 10.58 -33.31 13.71
CA ALA A 285 9.43 -34.05 14.22
C ALA A 285 9.73 -35.57 14.23
N PRO A 286 9.39 -36.29 15.32
CA PRO A 286 8.54 -35.87 16.44
C PRO A 286 9.29 -35.27 17.65
N THR A 287 10.58 -34.90 17.53
CA THR A 287 11.39 -34.43 18.67
C THR A 287 11.26 -32.91 18.85
N PRO A 288 10.78 -32.42 20.01
CA PRO A 288 10.63 -30.99 20.24
C PRO A 288 11.97 -30.25 20.36
N PRO A 289 12.07 -29.00 19.88
CA PRO A 289 13.32 -28.22 19.92
C PRO A 289 13.90 -28.06 21.33
N ALA A 290 13.05 -27.83 22.33
CA ALA A 290 13.48 -27.69 23.73
C ALA A 290 14.20 -28.95 24.25
N LEU A 291 13.79 -30.13 23.77
CA LEU A 291 14.43 -31.40 24.11
C LEU A 291 15.75 -31.59 23.35
N ILE A 292 15.80 -31.20 22.07
CA ILE A 292 17.03 -31.25 21.25
C ILE A 292 18.14 -30.44 21.91
N SER A 293 17.86 -29.20 22.33
CA SER A 293 18.86 -28.35 23.00
C SER A 293 19.42 -28.98 24.28
N LYS A 294 18.57 -29.65 25.08
CA LYS A 294 19.00 -30.36 26.29
C LYS A 294 19.82 -31.61 25.98
N LEU A 295 19.42 -32.39 24.98
CA LEU A 295 20.15 -33.59 24.55
C LEU A 295 21.57 -33.27 24.06
N PHE A 296 21.76 -32.16 23.33
CA PHE A 296 23.08 -31.74 22.86
C PHE A 296 24.01 -31.19 23.94
N ALA A 297 23.47 -30.84 25.11
CA ALA A 297 24.26 -30.47 26.29
C ALA A 297 24.56 -31.68 27.21
N ALA A 298 23.89 -32.81 26.98
CA ALA A 298 23.97 -34.01 27.81
C ALA A 298 25.15 -34.92 27.42
N LYS A 299 25.60 -35.74 28.38
CA LYS A 299 26.59 -36.79 28.15
C LYS A 299 25.94 -38.07 27.64
N LYS A 300 26.70 -38.91 26.94
CA LYS A 300 26.20 -40.23 26.49
C LYS A 300 25.69 -41.03 27.69
N GLY A 301 24.45 -41.52 27.60
CA GLY A 301 23.72 -42.25 28.63
C GLY A 301 22.91 -41.37 29.59
N GLU A 302 23.10 -40.05 29.57
CA GLU A 302 22.37 -39.12 30.42
C GLU A 302 20.91 -38.97 29.98
N VAL A 303 20.03 -38.86 30.96
CA VAL A 303 18.60 -38.63 30.78
C VAL A 303 18.30 -37.16 31.01
N VAL A 304 17.59 -36.54 30.09
CA VAL A 304 17.19 -35.14 30.16
C VAL A 304 15.69 -34.98 30.08
N THR A 305 15.21 -33.89 30.67
CA THR A 305 13.81 -33.45 30.62
C THR A 305 13.69 -32.11 29.91
N ALA A 306 12.59 -31.92 29.21
CA ALA A 306 12.23 -30.64 28.60
C ALA A 306 10.72 -30.45 28.65
N THR A 307 10.29 -29.19 28.58
CA THR A 307 8.87 -28.81 28.55
C THR A 307 8.65 -27.67 27.58
N ASP A 308 7.51 -27.67 26.90
CA ASP A 308 7.07 -26.58 26.02
C ASP A 308 5.54 -26.39 26.08
N GLY A 309 4.99 -25.61 25.15
CA GLY A 309 3.54 -25.35 25.06
C GLY A 309 2.70 -26.59 24.71
N SER A 310 3.32 -27.66 24.20
CA SER A 310 2.66 -28.91 23.82
C SER A 310 2.80 -30.04 24.85
N GLY A 311 3.79 -30.00 25.75
CA GLY A 311 3.89 -30.98 26.82
C GLY A 311 5.25 -31.05 27.53
N ALA A 312 5.47 -32.16 28.22
CA ALA A 312 6.71 -32.49 28.91
C ALA A 312 7.31 -33.77 28.30
N TYR A 313 8.63 -33.80 28.20
CA TYR A 313 9.37 -34.83 27.47
C TYR A 313 10.54 -35.35 28.28
N VAL A 314 10.86 -36.63 28.09
CA VAL A 314 12.02 -37.31 28.68
C VAL A 314 12.76 -38.04 27.58
N ALA A 315 14.07 -37.86 27.48
CA ALA A 315 14.90 -38.61 26.55
C ALA A 315 16.24 -38.98 27.15
N GLN A 316 16.83 -40.06 26.65
CA GLN A 316 18.16 -40.52 27.01
C GLN A 316 19.08 -40.41 25.80
N LEU A 317 20.23 -39.78 25.97
CA LEU A 317 21.22 -39.69 24.90
C LEU A 317 21.89 -41.05 24.68
N LYS A 318 21.48 -41.78 23.65
CA LYS A 318 22.00 -43.13 23.37
C LYS A 318 23.37 -43.11 22.70
N GLU A 319 23.54 -42.25 21.71
CA GLU A 319 24.70 -42.24 20.82
C GLU A 319 25.01 -40.83 20.34
N ILE A 320 26.30 -40.52 20.20
CA ILE A 320 26.80 -39.27 19.62
C ILE A 320 27.50 -39.66 18.32
N GLN A 321 26.99 -39.17 17.19
CA GLN A 321 27.57 -39.39 15.88
C GLN A 321 28.33 -38.13 15.47
N ILE A 322 29.65 -38.24 15.33
CA ILE A 322 30.50 -37.20 14.76
C ILE A 322 30.66 -37.55 13.28
N PRO A 323 30.06 -36.81 12.35
CA PRO A 323 30.20 -37.12 10.95
C PRO A 323 31.65 -36.85 10.51
N GLU A 324 32.25 -37.79 9.77
CA GLU A 324 33.63 -37.65 9.26
C GLU A 324 33.75 -36.48 8.27
N ASN A 325 32.65 -36.17 7.55
CA ASN A 325 32.50 -35.00 6.71
C ASN A 325 31.23 -34.24 7.13
N PRO A 326 31.28 -32.90 7.30
CA PRO A 326 30.08 -32.13 7.57
C PRO A 326 29.07 -32.31 6.43
N ALA A 327 27.79 -32.43 6.76
CA ALA A 327 26.74 -32.55 5.74
C ALA A 327 26.73 -31.31 4.84
N ASP A 328 26.54 -31.51 3.52
CA ASP A 328 26.50 -30.42 2.53
C ASP A 328 25.52 -29.30 2.92
N THR A 329 24.41 -29.65 3.57
CA THR A 329 23.41 -28.70 4.09
C THR A 329 23.95 -27.82 5.22
N GLY A 330 24.77 -28.37 6.12
CA GLY A 330 25.41 -27.61 7.20
C GLY A 330 26.52 -26.69 6.69
N ILE A 331 27.30 -27.15 5.70
CA ILE A 331 28.32 -26.32 5.02
C ILE A 331 27.63 -25.17 4.26
N THR A 332 26.56 -25.48 3.53
CA THR A 332 25.79 -24.49 2.76
C THR A 332 25.11 -23.48 3.67
N GLY A 333 24.53 -23.92 4.79
CA GLY A 333 23.92 -23.04 5.79
C GLY A 333 24.92 -22.07 6.40
N LEU A 334 26.08 -22.58 6.84
CA LEU A 334 27.15 -21.75 7.38
C LEU A 334 27.71 -20.77 6.33
N SER A 335 27.91 -21.24 5.10
CA SER A 335 28.38 -20.40 3.97
C SER A 335 27.39 -19.26 3.68
N ASN A 336 26.08 -19.55 3.66
CA ASN A 336 25.04 -18.55 3.45
C ASN A 336 24.98 -17.54 4.60
N GLN A 337 25.14 -17.99 5.85
CA GLN A 337 25.17 -17.10 7.01
C GLN A 337 26.38 -16.16 6.93
N LEU A 338 27.59 -16.69 6.71
CA LEU A 338 28.82 -15.91 6.58
C LEU A 338 28.75 -14.94 5.39
N ALA A 339 28.17 -15.37 4.26
CA ALA A 339 27.96 -14.50 3.10
C ALA A 339 26.94 -13.39 3.37
N GLY A 340 25.94 -13.64 4.23
CA GLY A 340 24.98 -12.65 4.69
C GLY A 340 25.63 -11.61 5.62
N GLU A 341 26.38 -12.07 6.62
CA GLU A 341 27.14 -11.21 7.54
C GLU A 341 28.13 -10.33 6.78
N ALA A 342 28.93 -10.92 5.88
CA ALA A 342 29.88 -10.17 5.05
C ALA A 342 29.21 -9.12 4.14
N ARG A 343 27.99 -9.39 3.64
CA ARG A 343 27.22 -8.39 2.86
C ARG A 343 26.76 -7.23 3.72
N VAL A 344 26.26 -7.49 4.93
CA VAL A 344 25.80 -6.45 5.85
C VAL A 344 26.98 -5.56 6.26
N ASP A 345 28.12 -6.17 6.59
CA ASP A 345 29.34 -5.44 6.93
C ASP A 345 29.83 -4.59 5.76
N ALA A 346 29.93 -5.16 4.55
CA ALA A 346 30.34 -4.43 3.35
C ALA A 346 29.39 -3.25 3.03
N LEU A 347 28.08 -3.42 3.22
CA LEU A 347 27.10 -2.36 3.01
C LEU A 347 27.24 -1.25 4.07
N GLY A 348 27.52 -1.62 5.33
CA GLY A 348 27.81 -0.71 6.42
C GLY A 348 29.07 0.11 6.16
N GLU A 349 30.17 -0.54 5.81
CA GLU A 349 31.44 0.12 5.47
C GLU A 349 31.30 1.04 4.24
N PHE A 350 30.60 0.59 3.20
CA PHE A 350 30.32 1.41 2.02
C PHE A 350 29.50 2.65 2.37
N THR A 351 28.46 2.49 3.19
CA THR A 351 27.61 3.61 3.64
C THR A 351 28.42 4.60 4.48
N GLU A 352 29.27 4.13 5.37
CA GLU A 352 30.13 4.96 6.20
C GLU A 352 31.18 5.72 5.36
N ALA A 353 31.79 5.04 4.39
CA ALA A 353 32.71 5.66 3.43
C ALA A 353 32.01 6.76 2.59
N LEU A 354 30.77 6.52 2.16
CA LEU A 354 29.98 7.53 1.46
C LEU A 354 29.64 8.73 2.36
N ARG A 355 29.24 8.51 3.61
CA ARG A 355 28.97 9.59 4.58
C ARG A 355 30.21 10.40 4.94
N SER A 356 31.38 9.76 4.99
CA SER A 356 32.66 10.44 5.22
C SER A 356 33.11 11.26 4.01
N ARG A 357 32.93 10.73 2.79
CA ARG A 357 33.34 11.39 1.54
C ARG A 357 32.39 12.50 1.10
N TYR A 358 31.09 12.31 1.31
CA TYR A 358 30.06 13.29 0.99
C TYR A 358 29.49 13.85 2.28
N ARG A 359 29.82 15.10 2.59
CA ARG A 359 29.37 15.77 3.81
C ARG A 359 27.86 15.94 3.79
N VAL A 360 27.13 15.12 4.54
CA VAL A 360 25.68 15.24 4.69
C VAL A 360 25.38 16.30 5.75
N GLU A 361 24.83 17.43 5.34
CA GLU A 361 24.37 18.48 6.25
C GLU A 361 22.86 18.30 6.50
N ILE A 362 22.50 17.69 7.63
CA ILE A 362 21.09 17.57 8.02
C ILE A 362 20.69 18.87 8.71
N LYS A 363 19.95 19.72 8.01
CA LYS A 363 19.35 20.94 8.57
C LYS A 363 18.16 20.60 9.46
N ARG A 364 18.43 20.11 10.68
CA ARG A 364 17.41 19.72 11.67
C ARG A 364 16.38 20.82 11.92
N ASP A 365 16.81 22.08 11.97
CA ASP A 365 15.92 23.24 12.10
C ASP A 365 14.90 23.39 10.95
N ALA A 366 15.15 22.79 9.77
CA ALA A 366 14.19 22.80 8.67
C ALA A 366 13.21 21.61 8.77
N LEU A 367 13.65 20.48 9.31
CA LEU A 367 12.82 19.29 9.55
C LEU A 367 11.82 19.53 10.69
N ASP A 368 12.26 20.13 11.79
CA ASP A 368 11.42 20.45 12.96
C ASP A 368 10.41 21.59 12.70
N ARG A 369 10.45 22.21 11.50
CA ARG A 369 9.45 23.18 11.04
C ARG A 369 8.43 22.59 10.07
N MET A 370 8.65 21.36 9.59
CA MET A 370 7.75 20.64 8.67
C MET A 370 6.86 19.62 9.38
N PHE A 371 7.17 19.30 10.64
CA PHE A 371 6.36 18.52 11.57
C PHE A 371 6.08 19.37 12.81
#